data_AF-A0A5R9BU65-F1
#
_entry.id   AF-A0A5R9BU65-F1
#
_cell.length_a   1.000
_cell.length_b   1.000
_cell.length_c   1.000
_cell.angle_alpha   90.00
_cell.angle_beta   90.00
_cell.angle_gamma   90.00
#
_symmetry.space_group_name_H-M   'P 1'
#
loop_
_entity.id
_entity.type
_entity.pdbx_description
1 polymer ?
#
loop_
_entity_poly.entity_id
_entity_poly.type
_entity_poly.pdbx_seq_one_letter_code
_entity_poly.pdbx_strand_id
1 'polypeptide(L)'
;MNLHTYDLVAPGYDEEINLLTDTLVNKFKNAITNNSNELLELINRDSFDFISKSGEIIDVVENKYIPVGKYKDTELYVSVLDQGLVFFSKEPNTDMVYPRVFTDGALSLIFRDVELFEDVMHVAGLTGVLEKSIEYKGKQLKILNNYVN
;
A
#
# COMPACT_ATOMS: atom_id res chain seq x y z
N MET A 1 33.98 4.93 12.97
CA MET A 1 33.83 5.41 11.57
C MET A 1 33.89 6.93 11.59
N ASN A 2 34.53 7.57 10.61
CA ASN A 2 34.61 9.04 10.50
C ASN A 2 33.91 9.52 9.22
N LEU A 3 33.73 10.83 9.07
CA LEU A 3 33.03 11.44 7.94
C LEU A 3 33.68 11.08 6.60
N HIS A 4 35.01 11.10 6.53
CA HIS A 4 35.74 10.72 5.31
C HIS A 4 35.48 9.27 4.88
N THR A 5 35.43 8.33 5.84
CA THR A 5 35.06 6.93 5.54
C THR A 5 33.61 6.80 5.11
N TYR A 6 32.70 7.59 5.68
CA TYR A 6 31.29 7.61 5.24
C TYR A 6 31.17 8.09 3.79
N ASP A 7 31.78 9.23 3.46
CA ASP A 7 31.70 9.83 2.12
C ASP A 7 32.31 8.93 1.03
N LEU A 8 33.25 8.05 1.40
CA LEU A 8 33.85 7.07 0.49
C LEU A 8 32.98 5.82 0.27
N VAL A 9 32.17 5.42 1.25
CA VAL A 9 31.46 4.11 1.23
C VAL A 9 29.97 4.28 0.96
N ALA A 10 29.32 5.28 1.55
CA ALA A 10 27.89 5.50 1.43
C ALA A 10 27.40 5.60 -0.02
N PRO A 11 28.11 6.27 -0.96
CA PRO A 11 27.64 6.36 -2.35
C PRO A 11 27.46 5.01 -3.04
N GLY A 12 28.33 4.03 -2.75
CA GLY A 12 28.20 2.68 -3.32
C GLY A 12 26.98 1.94 -2.79
N TYR A 13 26.68 2.08 -1.50
CA TYR A 13 25.45 1.54 -0.92
C TYR A 13 24.19 2.27 -1.43
N ASP A 14 24.25 3.59 -1.61
CA ASP A 14 23.14 4.35 -2.15
C ASP A 14 22.81 3.93 -3.59
N GLU A 15 23.83 3.62 -4.41
CA GLU A 15 23.64 3.10 -5.76
C GLU A 15 22.92 1.74 -5.74
N GLU A 16 23.37 0.79 -4.91
CA GLU A 16 22.73 -0.51 -4.76
C GLU A 16 21.30 -0.40 -4.23
N ILE A 17 21.07 0.46 -3.23
CA ILE A 17 19.73 0.73 -2.68
C ILE A 17 18.82 1.29 -3.77
N ASN A 18 19.29 2.25 -4.57
CA ASN A 18 18.49 2.84 -5.65
C ASN A 18 18.07 1.78 -6.68
N LEU A 19 19.00 0.94 -7.13
CA LEU A 19 18.71 -0.15 -8.09
C LEU A 19 17.67 -1.13 -7.55
N LEU A 20 17.78 -1.49 -6.27
CA LEU A 20 16.81 -2.37 -5.61
C LEU A 20 15.44 -1.68 -5.51
N THR A 21 15.40 -0.41 -5.09
CA THR A 21 14.13 0.32 -4.97
C THR A 21 13.47 0.55 -6.32
N ASP A 22 14.21 0.79 -7.39
CA ASP A 22 13.66 0.88 -8.75
C ASP A 22 12.99 -0.44 -9.16
N THR A 23 13.59 -1.57 -8.78
CA THR A 23 13.00 -2.89 -9.00
C THR A 23 11.69 -3.06 -8.22
N LEU A 24 11.63 -2.58 -6.97
CA LEU A 24 10.41 -2.61 -6.15
C LEU A 24 9.32 -1.69 -6.73
N VAL A 25 9.68 -0.49 -7.20
CA VAL A 25 8.75 0.43 -7.88
C VAL A 25 8.12 -0.23 -9.10
N ASN A 26 8.93 -0.87 -9.94
CA ASN A 26 8.44 -1.59 -11.12
C ASN A 26 7.54 -2.77 -10.73
N LYS A 27 7.89 -3.52 -9.68
CA LYS A 27 7.05 -4.61 -9.16
C LYS A 27 5.69 -4.11 -8.70
N PHE A 28 5.65 -3.01 -7.96
CA PHE A 28 4.41 -2.37 -7.52
C PHE A 28 3.57 -1.91 -8.71
N LYS A 29 4.15 -1.15 -9.64
CA LYS A 29 3.46 -0.66 -10.84
C LYS A 29 2.83 -1.79 -11.65
N ASN A 30 3.59 -2.84 -11.91
CA ASN A 30 3.08 -4.00 -12.64
C ASN A 30 1.93 -4.67 -11.89
N ALA A 31 2.05 -4.85 -10.57
CA ALA A 31 0.99 -5.45 -9.76
C ALA A 31 -0.30 -4.61 -9.77
N ILE A 32 -0.21 -3.31 -9.51
CA ILE A 32 -1.40 -2.46 -9.48
C ILE A 32 -2.04 -2.30 -10.86
N THR A 33 -1.27 -2.19 -11.94
CA THR A 33 -1.81 -2.16 -13.30
C THR A 33 -2.55 -3.46 -13.63
N ASN A 34 -1.96 -4.62 -13.31
CA ASN A 34 -2.57 -5.91 -13.59
C ASN A 34 -3.81 -6.21 -12.75
N ASN A 35 -3.84 -5.75 -11.49
CA ASN A 35 -4.87 -6.12 -10.53
C ASN A 35 -5.91 -5.02 -10.27
N SER A 36 -5.74 -3.81 -10.80
CA SER A 36 -6.60 -2.65 -10.53
C SER A 36 -8.09 -2.90 -10.79
N ASN A 37 -8.43 -3.59 -11.87
CA ASN A 37 -9.82 -3.92 -12.20
C ASN A 37 -10.44 -4.86 -11.16
N GLU A 38 -9.71 -5.89 -10.74
CA GLU A 38 -10.20 -6.83 -9.73
C GLU A 38 -10.31 -6.14 -8.36
N LEU A 39 -9.35 -5.29 -7.99
CA LEU A 39 -9.43 -4.47 -6.78
C LEU A 39 -10.65 -3.52 -6.82
N LEU A 40 -10.93 -2.90 -7.97
CA LEU A 40 -12.11 -2.06 -8.16
C LEU A 40 -13.41 -2.87 -8.01
N GLU A 41 -13.47 -4.10 -8.54
CA GLU A 41 -14.61 -4.98 -8.30
C GLU A 41 -14.76 -5.31 -6.81
N LEU A 42 -13.67 -5.67 -6.13
CA LEU A 42 -13.68 -6.04 -4.71
C LEU A 42 -14.15 -4.90 -3.80
N ILE A 43 -13.72 -3.66 -4.05
CA ILE A 43 -14.18 -2.49 -3.29
C ILE A 43 -15.71 -2.33 -3.36
N ASN A 44 -16.33 -2.71 -4.48
CA ASN A 44 -17.77 -2.60 -4.68
C ASN A 44 -18.55 -3.86 -4.26
N ARG A 45 -17.87 -4.88 -3.70
CA ARG A 45 -18.53 -6.10 -3.20
C ARG A 45 -18.78 -5.96 -1.70
N ASP A 46 -20.05 -5.79 -1.33
CA ASP A 46 -20.49 -5.73 0.08
C ASP A 46 -20.04 -6.93 0.92
N SER A 47 -19.80 -8.07 0.27
CA SER A 47 -19.37 -9.30 0.92
C SER A 47 -17.85 -9.41 1.08
N PHE A 48 -17.05 -8.44 0.63
CA PHE A 48 -15.59 -8.48 0.73
C PHE A 48 -15.07 -7.54 1.81
N ASP A 49 -14.31 -8.09 2.75
CA ASP A 49 -13.62 -7.29 3.78
C ASP A 49 -12.15 -7.13 3.35
N PHE A 50 -11.69 -5.88 3.18
CA PHE A 50 -10.26 -5.61 3.05
C PHE A 50 -9.62 -5.77 4.42
N ILE A 51 -8.67 -6.70 4.52
CA ILE A 51 -7.98 -7.00 5.77
C ILE A 51 -6.49 -6.72 5.55
N SER A 52 -5.86 -5.96 6.45
CA SER A 52 -4.44 -5.64 6.40
C SER A 52 -3.57 -6.87 6.63
N LYS A 53 -2.28 -6.74 6.35
CA LYS A 53 -1.29 -7.80 6.60
C LYS A 53 -1.28 -8.22 8.07
N SER A 54 -1.46 -7.28 9.01
CA SER A 54 -1.56 -7.52 10.45
C SER A 54 -2.88 -8.18 10.88
N GLY A 55 -3.90 -8.21 10.00
CA GLY A 55 -5.19 -8.84 10.25
C GLY A 55 -6.29 -7.89 10.72
N GLU A 56 -6.09 -6.58 10.59
CA GLU A 56 -7.08 -5.55 10.93
C GLU A 56 -7.95 -5.23 9.71
N ILE A 57 -9.21 -4.83 9.94
CA ILE A 57 -10.08 -4.37 8.84
C ILE A 57 -9.55 -3.03 8.32
N ILE A 58 -9.50 -2.89 7.01
CA ILE A 58 -9.17 -1.66 6.31
C ILE A 58 -10.46 -0.99 5.85
N ASP A 59 -10.73 0.19 6.38
CA ASP A 59 -11.84 1.03 5.93
C ASP A 59 -11.46 1.75 4.63
N VAL A 60 -12.06 1.32 3.51
CA VAL A 60 -11.83 1.92 2.19
C VAL A 60 -12.44 3.32 2.15
N VAL A 61 -11.68 4.29 1.65
CA VAL A 61 -12.10 5.70 1.53
C VAL A 61 -12.74 5.94 0.16
N GLU A 62 -13.95 6.49 0.15
CA GLU A 62 -14.72 6.88 -1.04
C GLU A 62 -14.90 5.77 -2.09
N ASN A 63 -14.84 4.49 -1.68
CA ASN A 63 -14.86 3.33 -2.57
C ASN A 63 -13.80 3.39 -3.69
N LYS A 64 -12.64 4.02 -3.42
CA LYS A 64 -11.58 4.24 -4.42
C LYS A 64 -10.17 4.12 -3.86
N TYR A 65 -10.00 4.42 -2.58
CA TYR A 65 -8.69 4.56 -1.96
C TYR A 65 -8.57 3.59 -0.79
N ILE A 66 -7.64 2.65 -0.89
CA ILE A 66 -7.38 1.65 0.14
C ILE A 66 -6.20 2.14 0.99
N PRO A 67 -6.39 2.49 2.28
CA PRO A 67 -5.29 2.84 3.18
C PRO A 67 -4.25 1.72 3.28
N VAL A 68 -2.97 2.06 3.20
CA VAL A 68 -1.86 1.08 3.28
C VAL A 68 -0.78 1.44 4.29
N GLY A 69 -0.80 2.65 4.84
CA GLY A 69 0.13 3.05 5.89
C GLY A 69 0.43 4.54 5.87
N LYS A 70 1.54 4.91 6.51
CA LYS A 70 2.04 6.28 6.54
C LYS A 70 3.52 6.30 6.20
N TYR A 71 3.94 7.27 5.40
CA TYR A 71 5.36 7.60 5.23
C TYR A 71 5.61 8.94 5.90
N LYS A 72 6.38 8.92 7.00
CA LYS A 72 6.48 10.06 7.92
C LYS A 72 5.06 10.44 8.39
N ASP A 73 4.67 11.70 8.23
CA ASP A 73 3.34 12.19 8.65
C ASP A 73 2.28 12.13 7.52
N THR A 74 2.61 11.53 6.37
CA THR A 74 1.71 11.47 5.20
C THR A 74 1.04 10.11 5.11
N GLU A 75 -0.29 10.09 5.15
CA GLU A 75 -1.09 8.88 4.87
C GLU A 75 -1.03 8.51 3.39
N LEU A 76 -0.92 7.20 3.16
CA LEU A 76 -0.77 6.62 1.83
C LEU A 76 -1.92 5.69 1.53
N TYR A 77 -2.35 5.73 0.27
CA TYR A 77 -3.48 4.96 -0.22
C TYR A 77 -3.12 4.33 -1.56
N VAL A 78 -3.55 3.10 -1.79
CA VAL A 78 -3.60 2.53 -3.14
C VAL A 78 -4.88 3.03 -3.82
N SER A 79 -4.73 3.76 -4.91
CA SER A 79 -5.84 4.19 -5.77
C SER A 79 -6.09 3.15 -6.85
N VAL A 80 -7.29 2.58 -6.88
CA VAL A 80 -7.68 1.64 -7.95
C VAL A 80 -8.00 2.35 -9.26
N LEU A 81 -8.32 3.65 -9.22
CA LEU A 81 -8.62 4.46 -10.40
C LEU A 81 -7.36 5.01 -11.05
N ASP A 82 -6.46 5.57 -10.26
CA ASP A 82 -5.20 6.17 -10.75
C ASP A 82 -4.10 5.11 -10.93
N GLN A 83 -4.37 3.86 -10.53
CA GLN A 83 -3.45 2.72 -10.60
C GLN A 83 -2.09 3.02 -9.96
N GLY A 84 -2.11 3.60 -8.76
CA GLY A 84 -0.89 4.07 -8.12
C GLY A 84 -1.05 4.33 -6.63
N LEU A 85 0.08 4.64 -5.99
CA LEU A 85 0.10 5.10 -4.60
C LEU A 85 -0.19 6.60 -4.60
N VAL A 86 -1.17 7.00 -3.80
CA VAL A 86 -1.61 8.39 -3.70
C VAL A 86 -1.56 8.88 -2.26
N PHE A 87 -1.50 10.20 -2.11
CA PHE A 87 -1.72 10.91 -0.86
C PHE A 87 -2.69 12.05 -1.10
N PHE A 88 -3.39 12.48 -0.05
CA PHE A 88 -4.27 13.63 -0.11
C PHE A 88 -3.51 14.90 0.23
N SER A 89 -3.61 15.89 -0.65
CA SER A 89 -2.97 17.19 -0.47
C SER A 89 -4.00 18.31 -0.57
N LYS A 90 -3.90 19.30 0.33
CA LYS A 90 -4.72 20.50 0.29
C LYS A 90 -4.16 21.47 -0.76
N GLU A 91 -5.02 22.00 -1.62
CA GLU A 91 -4.62 23.06 -2.54
C GLU A 91 -4.31 24.36 -1.77
N PRO A 92 -3.21 25.07 -2.07
CA PRO A 92 -2.78 26.24 -1.28
C PRO A 92 -3.79 27.39 -1.21
N ASN A 93 -4.69 27.47 -2.19
CA ASN A 93 -5.62 28.59 -2.36
C ASN A 93 -7.09 28.19 -2.21
N THR A 94 -7.38 26.94 -1.82
CA THR A 94 -8.76 26.46 -1.62
C THR A 94 -8.83 25.54 -0.41
N ASP A 95 -10.04 25.32 0.11
CA ASP A 95 -10.27 24.28 1.13
C ASP A 95 -10.43 22.87 0.51
N MET A 96 -10.07 22.71 -0.77
CA MET A 96 -10.22 21.45 -1.47
C MET A 96 -8.99 20.55 -1.28
N VAL A 97 -9.26 19.26 -1.07
CA VAL A 97 -8.26 18.22 -0.91
C VAL A 97 -8.32 17.31 -2.12
N TYR A 98 -7.18 17.08 -2.76
CA TYR A 98 -7.10 16.25 -3.95
C TYR A 98 -6.09 15.12 -3.77
N PRO A 99 -6.38 13.93 -4.34
CA PRO A 99 -5.41 12.86 -4.42
C PRO A 99 -4.27 13.28 -5.37
N ARG A 100 -3.03 13.00 -4.97
CA ARG A 100 -1.84 13.16 -5.81
C ARG A 100 -1.09 11.84 -5.87
N VAL A 101 -0.80 11.39 -7.09
CA VAL A 101 0.01 10.20 -7.33
C VAL A 101 1.48 10.51 -7.02
N PHE A 102 2.15 9.63 -6.29
CA PHE A 102 3.57 9.75 -6.03
C PHE A 102 4.39 9.54 -7.32
N THR A 103 5.44 10.34 -7.48
CA THR A 103 6.42 10.16 -8.57
C THR A 103 7.32 8.96 -8.28
N ASP A 104 7.98 8.42 -9.31
CA ASP A 104 8.92 7.28 -9.18
C ASP A 104 10.03 7.56 -8.17
N GLY A 105 10.57 8.78 -8.16
CA GLY A 105 11.57 9.18 -7.17
C GLY A 105 11.02 9.18 -5.74
N ALA A 106 9.77 9.61 -5.55
CA ALA A 106 9.12 9.55 -4.23
C ALA A 106 8.81 8.09 -3.83
N LEU A 107 8.31 7.28 -4.75
CA LEU A 107 8.07 5.85 -4.52
C LEU A 107 9.36 5.12 -4.14
N SER A 108 10.47 5.44 -4.78
CA SER A 108 11.78 4.86 -4.46
C SER A 108 12.20 5.19 -3.03
N LEU A 109 11.96 6.42 -2.56
CA LEU A 109 12.23 6.81 -1.17
C LEU A 109 11.28 6.15 -0.17
N ILE A 110 10.02 5.96 -0.55
CA ILE A 110 9.00 5.29 0.28
C ILE A 110 9.34 3.80 0.42
N PHE A 111 9.68 3.11 -0.68
CA PHE A 111 9.96 1.67 -0.70
C PHE A 111 11.34 1.29 -0.16
N ARG A 112 12.13 2.25 0.31
CA ARG A 112 13.26 1.96 1.22
C ARG A 112 12.78 1.45 2.58
N ASP A 113 11.55 1.82 2.97
CA ASP A 113 10.86 1.20 4.09
C ASP A 113 10.21 -0.11 3.62
N VAL A 114 10.81 -1.23 4.02
CA VAL A 114 10.41 -2.56 3.57
C VAL A 114 9.06 -2.95 4.12
N GLU A 115 8.74 -2.58 5.37
CA GLU A 115 7.43 -2.91 5.97
C GLU A 115 6.32 -2.21 5.21
N LEU A 116 6.53 -0.93 4.91
CA LEU A 116 5.58 -0.15 4.12
C LEU A 116 5.43 -0.68 2.69
N PHE A 117 6.53 -1.11 2.05
CA PHE A 117 6.46 -1.77 0.75
C PHE A 117 5.63 -3.05 0.81
N GLU A 118 5.81 -3.87 1.85
CA GLU A 118 5.04 -5.11 2.03
C GLU A 118 3.55 -4.84 2.24
N ASP A 119 3.20 -3.81 3.01
CA ASP A 119 1.79 -3.42 3.21
C ASP A 119 1.15 -2.88 1.93
N VAL A 120 1.90 -2.11 1.14
CA VAL A 120 1.45 -1.66 -0.19
C VAL A 120 1.24 -2.86 -1.13
N MET A 121 2.18 -3.82 -1.16
CA MET A 121 2.10 -5.01 -2.00
C MET A 121 1.06 -6.02 -1.53
N HIS A 122 0.75 -6.06 -0.24
CA HIS A 122 -0.36 -6.87 0.29
C HIS A 122 -1.68 -6.52 -0.38
N VAL A 123 -1.91 -5.22 -0.61
CA VAL A 123 -3.08 -4.71 -1.33
C VAL A 123 -2.88 -4.80 -2.84
N ALA A 124 -1.83 -4.17 -3.39
CA ALA A 124 -1.62 -4.09 -4.84
C ALA A 124 -1.41 -5.46 -5.50
N GLY A 125 -0.83 -6.41 -4.77
CA GLY A 125 -0.62 -7.78 -5.21
C GLY A 125 -1.87 -8.65 -5.20
N LEU A 126 -2.99 -8.17 -4.65
CA LEU A 126 -4.31 -8.82 -4.56
C LEU A 126 -4.37 -10.11 -3.73
N THR A 127 -3.45 -11.04 -3.92
CA THR A 127 -3.44 -12.34 -3.23
C THR A 127 -3.50 -12.18 -1.71
N GLY A 128 -2.72 -11.24 -1.16
CA GLY A 128 -2.68 -10.99 0.28
C GLY A 128 -4.04 -10.62 0.86
N VAL A 129 -4.74 -9.64 0.26
CA VAL A 129 -6.07 -9.23 0.73
C VAL A 129 -7.13 -10.33 0.56
N LEU A 130 -7.07 -11.13 -0.52
CA LEU A 130 -7.99 -12.24 -0.73
C LEU A 130 -7.85 -13.31 0.36
N GLU A 131 -6.63 -13.75 0.62
CA GLU A 131 -6.33 -14.77 1.64
C GLU A 131 -6.77 -14.30 3.02
N LYS A 132 -6.41 -13.06 3.39
CA LYS A 132 -6.79 -12.49 4.69
C LYS A 132 -8.30 -12.32 4.85
N SER A 133 -9.02 -11.96 3.80
CA SER A 133 -10.48 -11.87 3.84
C SER A 133 -11.13 -13.23 4.11
N ILE A 134 -10.65 -14.30 3.44
CA ILE A 134 -11.13 -15.67 3.65
C ILE A 134 -10.82 -16.13 5.08
N GLU A 135 -9.60 -15.92 5.57
CA GLU A 135 -9.21 -16.25 6.94
C GLU A 135 -10.11 -15.55 7.97
N TYR A 136 -10.36 -14.25 7.76
CA TYR A 136 -11.20 -13.44 8.63
C TYR A 136 -12.63 -13.98 8.70
N LYS A 137 -13.26 -14.22 7.54
CA LYS A 137 -14.61 -14.81 7.47
C LYS A 137 -14.68 -16.20 8.11
N GLY A 138 -13.66 -17.02 7.88
CA GLY A 138 -13.56 -18.35 8.49
C GLY A 138 -13.51 -18.28 10.03
N LYS A 139 -12.82 -17.29 10.59
CA LYS A 139 -12.81 -17.03 12.05
C LYS A 139 -14.18 -16.57 12.55
N GLN A 140 -14.81 -15.61 11.86
CA GLN A 140 -16.16 -15.14 12.22
C GLN A 140 -17.18 -16.29 12.24
N LEU A 141 -17.18 -17.14 11.23
CA LEU A 141 -18.09 -18.30 11.15
C LEU A 141 -17.92 -19.24 12.35
N LYS A 142 -16.67 -19.57 12.72
CA LYS A 142 -16.39 -20.41 13.89
C LYS A 142 -16.91 -19.79 15.18
N ILE A 143 -16.71 -18.48 15.34
CA ILE A 143 -17.20 -17.74 16.51
C ILE A 143 -18.72 -17.78 16.57
N LEU A 144 -19.40 -17.45 15.46
CA LEU A 144 -20.86 -17.47 15.40
C LEU A 144 -21.43 -18.86 15.68
N ASN A 145 -20.82 -19.92 15.15
CA ASN A 145 -21.24 -21.30 15.44
C ASN A 145 -21.16 -21.66 16.93
N ASN A 146 -20.24 -21.06 17.69
CA ASN A 146 -20.14 -21.29 19.14
C ASN A 146 -21.26 -20.59 19.93
N TYR A 147 -21.97 -19.63 19.33
CA TYR A 147 -23.11 -18.95 19.95
C TYR A 147 -24.46 -19.52 19.51
N VAL A 148 -24.47 -20.29 18.42
CA VAL A 148 -25.68 -20.91 17.86
C VAL A 148 -25.86 -22.37 18.32
N ASN A 149 -24.78 -23.07 18.68
CA ASN A 149 -24.81 -24.43 19.23
C ASN A 149 -24.60 -24.43 20.75
#